data_AF-A0A7Z0TR24-F1
#
_entry.id   AF-A0A7Z0TR24-F1
#
_cell.length_a   1.000
_cell.length_b   1.000
_cell.length_c   1.000
_cell.angle_alpha   90.00
_cell.angle_beta   90.00
_cell.angle_gamma   90.00
#
_symmetry.space_group_name_H-M   'P 1'
#
loop_
_entity.id
_entity.type
_entity.pdbx_description
1 polymer ?
#
loop_
_entity_poly.entity_id
_entity_poly.type
_entity_poly.pdbx_seq_one_letter_code
_entity_poly.pdbx_strand_id
1 'polypeptide(L)'
;MNDSVSLEFEVLSGVYTGLKGKTAGGESIVGSGLDADMIFVEQGLEPHHLRVIPQRDSIELEALAARISIDRHASIATGERVRVPLPAIIHAGAMSIRWSAEDFQPIASSKRSRRSIVALSLILLSSVAIGTVSIIFAPGDRAVAPSTGSSHAVEIAAKPTVDHFDARAADEMAASLRQQIEREGLPDVKIGHGPGVVTAEGTIAPDLVAKWKEIQQWFDRQSNGTPTLVNAVAVKEEKMPSSIAVQAVWRGSEPYLLIAGQKYFVGALLSNGWTVDRIEDGRVLLSRNGRSAALPY
;
A
#
# COMPACT_ATOMS: atom_id res chain seq x y z
N MET A 1 -28.97 17.81 -28.07
CA MET A 1 -28.16 18.24 -26.92
C MET A 1 -28.67 17.41 -25.75
N ASN A 2 -28.02 16.29 -25.44
CA ASN A 2 -28.45 15.43 -24.32
C ASN A 2 -27.82 16.01 -23.06
N ASP A 3 -28.63 16.72 -22.29
CA ASP A 3 -28.27 17.04 -20.91
C ASP A 3 -28.29 15.73 -20.13
N SER A 4 -27.12 15.13 -19.93
CA SER A 4 -26.99 13.91 -19.13
C SER A 4 -27.32 14.23 -17.68
N VAL A 5 -28.46 13.72 -17.19
CA VAL A 5 -28.86 13.87 -15.80
C VAL A 5 -27.96 12.97 -14.93
N SER A 6 -27.20 13.55 -14.01
CA SER A 6 -26.44 12.82 -12.99
C SER A 6 -27.26 12.70 -11.72
N LEU A 7 -27.15 11.55 -11.05
CA LEU A 7 -27.77 11.28 -9.76
C LEU A 7 -26.72 11.02 -8.71
N GLU A 8 -27.00 11.43 -7.49
CA GLU A 8 -26.25 11.00 -6.33
C GLU A 8 -26.87 9.74 -5.76
N PHE A 9 -26.01 8.83 -5.30
CA PHE A 9 -26.43 7.67 -4.53
C PHE A 9 -25.71 7.62 -3.19
N GLU A 10 -26.40 7.10 -2.18
CA GLU A 10 -25.84 6.72 -0.88
C GLU A 10 -26.34 5.33 -0.51
N VAL A 11 -25.43 4.40 -0.22
CA VAL A 11 -25.80 3.08 0.30
C VAL A 11 -26.16 3.22 1.78
N LEU A 12 -27.40 2.89 2.14
CA LEU A 12 -27.93 3.05 3.50
C LEU A 12 -27.82 1.77 4.34
N SER A 13 -27.75 0.60 3.70
CA SER A 13 -27.59 -0.69 4.38
C SER A 13 -26.80 -1.68 3.51
N GLY A 14 -26.20 -2.68 4.16
CA GLY A 14 -25.32 -3.65 3.51
C GLY A 14 -23.85 -3.44 3.89
N VAL A 15 -22.95 -4.23 3.30
CA VAL A 15 -21.50 -4.15 3.41
C VAL A 15 -20.97 -2.77 3.02
N TYR A 16 -21.60 -2.12 2.04
CA TYR A 16 -21.16 -0.83 1.51
C TYR A 16 -21.84 0.38 2.20
N THR A 17 -22.44 0.20 3.38
CA THR A 17 -23.13 1.28 4.10
C THR A 17 -22.27 2.53 4.23
N GLY A 18 -22.82 3.68 3.85
CA GLY A 18 -22.15 4.98 3.86
C GLY A 18 -21.38 5.31 2.57
N LEU A 19 -21.26 4.37 1.62
CA LEU A 19 -20.70 4.66 0.30
C LEU A 19 -21.57 5.69 -0.43
N LYS A 20 -20.94 6.74 -0.93
CA LYS A 20 -21.58 7.79 -1.74
C LYS A 20 -20.90 7.88 -3.09
N GLY A 21 -21.68 8.23 -4.11
CA GLY A 21 -21.14 8.46 -5.44
C GLY A 21 -22.13 9.16 -6.35
N LYS A 22 -21.68 9.39 -7.58
CA LYS A 22 -22.47 9.95 -8.67
C LYS A 22 -22.54 8.99 -9.83
N THR A 23 -23.68 8.91 -10.51
CA THR A 23 -23.79 8.15 -11.76
C THR A 23 -23.14 8.92 -12.91
N ALA A 24 -22.60 8.17 -13.88
CA ALA A 24 -21.87 8.72 -15.02
C ALA A 24 -22.74 9.48 -16.05
N GLY A 25 -24.02 9.72 -15.74
CA GLY A 25 -24.99 10.31 -16.65
C GLY A 25 -25.46 9.30 -17.69
N GLY A 26 -26.77 9.04 -17.74
CA GLY A 26 -27.35 7.96 -18.55
C GLY A 26 -27.77 6.75 -17.72
N GLU A 27 -28.28 5.71 -18.38
CA GLU A 27 -28.71 4.49 -17.69
C GLU A 27 -27.54 3.78 -17.01
N SER A 28 -27.82 3.09 -15.92
CA SER A 28 -26.81 2.35 -15.15
C SER A 28 -27.37 1.03 -14.66
N ILE A 29 -26.62 -0.05 -14.87
CA ILE A 29 -26.92 -1.37 -14.35
C ILE A 29 -26.27 -1.55 -12.99
N VAL A 30 -27.06 -1.93 -12.00
CA VAL A 30 -26.62 -2.24 -10.64
C VAL A 30 -26.70 -3.75 -10.44
N GLY A 31 -25.62 -4.37 -9.99
CA GLY A 31 -25.59 -5.81 -9.73
C GLY A 31 -24.23 -6.28 -9.22
N SER A 32 -24.05 -7.61 -9.13
CA SER A 32 -22.78 -8.21 -8.67
C SER A 32 -21.85 -8.63 -9.82
N GLY A 33 -22.30 -8.51 -11.07
CA GLY A 33 -21.58 -8.90 -12.27
C GLY A 33 -20.48 -7.90 -12.59
N LEU A 34 -19.38 -8.38 -13.17
CA LEU A 34 -18.26 -7.51 -13.56
C LEU A 34 -18.59 -6.64 -14.79
N ASP A 35 -19.69 -6.96 -15.46
CA ASP A 35 -20.28 -6.26 -16.59
C ASP A 35 -21.37 -5.23 -16.19
N ALA A 36 -21.67 -5.10 -14.90
CA ALA A 36 -22.55 -4.04 -14.38
C ALA A 36 -21.79 -2.71 -14.23
N ASP A 37 -22.48 -1.59 -14.42
CA ASP A 37 -21.90 -0.24 -14.25
C ASP A 37 -21.62 0.08 -12.78
N MET A 38 -22.46 -0.45 -11.88
CA MET A 38 -22.33 -0.30 -10.44
C MET A 38 -22.30 -1.67 -9.77
N ILE A 39 -21.11 -2.08 -9.38
CA ILE A 39 -20.83 -3.43 -8.89
C ILE A 39 -20.87 -3.45 -7.36
N PHE A 40 -21.77 -4.26 -6.80
CA PHE A 40 -21.87 -4.50 -5.37
C PHE A 40 -21.83 -6.00 -5.08
N VAL A 41 -21.07 -6.40 -4.06
CA VAL A 41 -21.03 -7.78 -3.58
C VAL A 41 -21.92 -7.92 -2.34
N GLU A 42 -23.19 -8.22 -2.55
CA GLU A 42 -24.22 -8.28 -1.51
C GLU A 42 -25.03 -9.58 -1.57
N GLN A 43 -25.50 -10.06 -0.41
CA GLN A 43 -26.31 -11.27 -0.37
C GLN A 43 -27.65 -11.06 -1.10
N GLY A 44 -27.96 -11.98 -2.02
CA GLY A 44 -29.21 -11.91 -2.79
C GLY A 44 -29.22 -10.82 -3.86
N LEU A 45 -28.06 -10.27 -4.22
CA LEU A 45 -27.88 -9.45 -5.40
C LEU A 45 -27.47 -10.34 -6.58
N GLU A 46 -28.11 -10.13 -7.72
CA GLU A 46 -27.85 -10.89 -8.95
C GLU A 46 -26.80 -10.15 -9.80
N PRO A 47 -26.13 -10.82 -10.75
CA PRO A 47 -25.14 -10.19 -11.61
C PRO A 47 -25.63 -8.91 -12.29
N HIS A 48 -26.88 -8.93 -12.76
CA HIS A 48 -27.65 -7.77 -13.18
C HIS A 48 -28.94 -7.73 -12.38
N HIS A 49 -29.00 -6.87 -11.36
CA HIS A 49 -30.13 -6.88 -10.43
C HIS A 49 -31.19 -5.85 -10.83
N LEU A 50 -30.79 -4.62 -11.14
CA LEU A 50 -31.72 -3.56 -11.57
C LEU A 50 -31.04 -2.60 -12.53
N ARG A 51 -31.83 -1.95 -13.39
CA ARG A 51 -31.39 -0.84 -14.24
C ARG A 51 -32.01 0.46 -13.73
N VAL A 52 -31.18 1.48 -13.57
CA VAL A 52 -31.59 2.84 -13.19
C VAL A 52 -31.45 3.74 -14.39
N ILE A 53 -32.52 4.43 -14.76
CA ILE A 53 -32.53 5.39 -15.86
C ILE A 53 -32.84 6.76 -15.24
N PRO A 54 -31.86 7.68 -15.17
CA PRO A 54 -32.04 8.97 -14.53
C PRO A 54 -32.99 9.87 -15.34
N GLN A 55 -33.91 10.53 -14.64
CA GLN A 55 -34.76 11.61 -15.15
C GLN A 55 -34.56 12.86 -14.28
N ARG A 56 -35.08 14.02 -14.71
CA ARG A 56 -34.84 15.30 -14.02
C ARG A 56 -35.24 15.32 -12.54
N ASP A 57 -36.36 14.69 -12.19
CA ASP A 57 -36.97 14.71 -10.85
C ASP A 57 -37.34 13.30 -10.33
N SER A 58 -36.99 12.28 -11.10
CA SER A 58 -37.40 10.91 -10.88
C SER A 58 -36.37 9.94 -11.46
N ILE A 59 -36.53 8.67 -11.13
CA ILE A 59 -35.79 7.56 -11.72
C ILE A 59 -36.77 6.57 -12.32
N GLU A 60 -36.47 6.09 -13.51
CA GLU A 60 -37.14 4.92 -14.05
C GLU A 60 -36.31 3.68 -13.71
N LEU A 61 -36.96 2.71 -13.06
CA LEU A 61 -36.34 1.50 -12.56
C LEU A 61 -36.87 0.31 -13.32
N GLU A 62 -35.97 -0.47 -13.92
CA GLU A 62 -36.29 -1.78 -14.48
C GLU A 62 -35.78 -2.88 -13.54
N ALA A 63 -36.68 -3.75 -13.11
CA ALA A 63 -36.32 -4.90 -12.29
C ALA A 63 -35.74 -6.01 -13.18
N LEU A 64 -34.42 -6.22 -13.14
CA LEU A 64 -33.76 -7.30 -13.91
C LEU A 64 -33.77 -8.63 -13.14
N ALA A 65 -33.90 -8.56 -11.81
CA ALA A 65 -34.01 -9.69 -10.91
C ALA A 65 -35.24 -9.53 -9.99
N ALA A 66 -35.56 -10.60 -9.25
CA ALA A 66 -36.58 -10.55 -8.21
C ALA A 66 -36.10 -9.79 -6.97
N ARG A 67 -37.04 -9.46 -6.06
CA ARG A 67 -36.78 -8.85 -4.74
C ARG A 67 -36.28 -7.40 -4.76
N ILE A 68 -36.80 -6.60 -5.69
CA ILE A 68 -36.62 -5.15 -5.67
C ILE A 68 -37.84 -4.51 -5.02
N SER A 69 -37.63 -3.58 -4.08
CA SER A 69 -38.72 -2.80 -3.48
C SER A 69 -38.32 -1.35 -3.26
N ILE A 70 -39.30 -0.46 -3.23
CA ILE A 70 -39.12 1.00 -3.07
C ILE A 70 -39.65 1.40 -1.70
N ASP A 71 -38.86 2.10 -0.88
CA ASP A 71 -39.24 2.62 0.45
C ASP A 71 -39.94 1.60 1.37
N ARG A 72 -39.64 0.30 1.19
CA ARG A 72 -40.28 -0.88 1.83
C ARG A 72 -41.74 -1.18 1.41
N HIS A 73 -42.19 -0.65 0.28
CA HIS A 73 -43.48 -0.99 -0.35
C HIS A 73 -43.39 -2.26 -1.22
N ALA A 74 -44.50 -2.59 -1.90
CA ALA A 74 -44.64 -3.81 -2.70
C ALA A 74 -43.48 -3.99 -3.70
N SER A 75 -43.07 -5.24 -3.88
CA SER A 75 -41.97 -5.60 -4.77
C SER A 75 -42.31 -5.36 -6.24
N ILE A 76 -41.34 -4.86 -7.01
CA ILE A 76 -41.44 -4.71 -8.46
C ILE A 76 -41.25 -6.10 -9.10
N ALA A 77 -42.09 -6.47 -10.06
CA ALA A 77 -41.96 -7.75 -10.76
C ALA A 77 -40.77 -7.71 -11.74
N THR A 78 -40.07 -8.83 -11.94
CA THR A 78 -39.00 -8.92 -12.92
C THR A 78 -39.50 -8.56 -14.32
N GLY A 79 -38.77 -7.69 -15.02
CA GLY A 79 -39.08 -7.11 -16.32
C GLY A 79 -40.00 -5.88 -16.27
N GLU A 80 -40.56 -5.55 -15.11
CA GLU A 80 -41.39 -4.36 -14.94
C GLU A 80 -40.54 -3.10 -14.85
N ARG A 81 -41.06 -2.00 -15.43
CA ARG A 81 -40.49 -0.65 -15.29
C ARG A 81 -41.42 0.24 -14.49
N VAL A 82 -40.85 0.89 -13.48
CA VAL A 82 -41.58 1.80 -12.60
C VAL A 82 -40.86 3.13 -12.52
N ARG A 83 -41.60 4.23 -12.65
CA ARG A 83 -41.09 5.57 -12.38
C ARG A 83 -41.25 5.90 -10.90
N VAL A 84 -40.17 6.34 -10.27
CA VAL A 84 -40.11 6.67 -8.84
C VAL A 84 -39.62 8.11 -8.67
N PRO A 85 -40.34 8.96 -7.92
CA PRO A 85 -39.89 10.32 -7.64
C PRO A 85 -38.66 10.33 -6.72
N LEU A 86 -37.77 11.30 -6.89
CA LEU A 86 -36.60 11.48 -6.02
C LEU A 86 -36.91 12.40 -4.82
N PRO A 87 -36.25 12.20 -3.66
CA PRO A 87 -35.34 11.10 -3.35
C PRO A 87 -36.10 9.79 -3.09
N ALA A 88 -35.48 8.66 -3.44
CA ALA A 88 -36.07 7.33 -3.28
C ALA A 88 -35.08 6.35 -2.66
N ILE A 89 -35.55 5.45 -1.78
CA ILE A 89 -34.74 4.34 -1.27
C ILE A 89 -35.15 3.07 -1.99
N ILE A 90 -34.20 2.46 -2.69
CA ILE A 90 -34.39 1.17 -3.37
C ILE A 90 -33.71 0.09 -2.57
N HIS A 91 -34.43 -0.99 -2.31
CA HIS A 91 -33.92 -2.20 -1.71
C HIS A 91 -33.65 -3.25 -2.78
N ALA A 92 -32.47 -3.86 -2.71
CA ALA A 92 -31.99 -4.89 -3.63
C ALA A 92 -31.16 -5.91 -2.84
N GLY A 93 -31.54 -7.18 -2.83
CA GLY A 93 -30.90 -8.19 -1.97
C GLY A 93 -30.92 -7.78 -0.47
N ALA A 94 -29.74 -7.75 0.15
CA ALA A 94 -29.51 -7.29 1.53
C ALA A 94 -29.16 -5.79 1.64
N MET A 95 -29.06 -5.07 0.52
CA MET A 95 -28.68 -3.66 0.50
C MET A 95 -29.85 -2.72 0.24
N SER A 96 -29.66 -1.46 0.61
CA SER A 96 -30.55 -0.36 0.24
C SER A 96 -29.75 0.84 -0.21
N ILE A 97 -30.21 1.49 -1.27
CA ILE A 97 -29.55 2.63 -1.90
C ILE A 97 -30.54 3.79 -1.97
N ARG A 98 -30.16 4.91 -1.39
CA ARG A 98 -30.86 6.18 -1.54
C ARG A 98 -30.37 6.88 -2.80
N TRP A 99 -31.30 7.27 -3.66
CA TRP A 99 -31.05 8.06 -4.86
C TRP A 99 -31.56 9.48 -4.64
N SER A 100 -30.79 10.48 -5.06
CA SER A 100 -31.17 11.88 -5.00
C SER A 100 -30.66 12.67 -6.21
N ALA A 101 -31.35 13.75 -6.55
CA ALA A 101 -30.83 14.75 -7.48
C ALA A 101 -29.61 15.48 -6.86
N GLU A 102 -28.71 15.98 -7.72
CA GLU A 102 -27.44 16.62 -7.35
C GLU A 102 -27.59 17.82 -6.38
N ASP A 103 -28.77 18.45 -6.33
CA ASP A 103 -29.05 19.60 -5.47
C ASP A 103 -29.83 19.25 -4.18
N PHE A 104 -30.04 17.97 -3.85
CA PHE A 104 -30.79 17.61 -2.65
C PHE A 104 -29.97 17.81 -1.38
N GLN A 105 -29.98 19.04 -0.84
CA GLN A 105 -29.63 19.29 0.55
C GLN A 105 -30.73 18.68 1.43
N PRO A 106 -30.40 17.72 2.33
CA PRO A 106 -31.38 17.25 3.30
C PRO A 106 -31.87 18.46 4.10
N ILE A 107 -33.17 18.74 4.06
CA ILE A 107 -33.78 19.64 5.05
C ILE A 107 -33.49 18.96 6.39
N ALA A 108 -32.47 19.46 7.09
CA ALA A 108 -32.07 18.96 8.39
C ALA A 108 -33.30 18.99 9.27
N SER A 109 -33.82 17.79 9.60
CA SER A 109 -34.90 17.66 10.54
C SER A 109 -34.43 18.25 11.87
N SER A 110 -35.06 19.36 12.24
CA SER A 110 -34.71 20.16 13.39
C SER A 110 -34.68 19.31 14.65
N LYS A 111 -33.54 19.37 15.33
CA LYS A 111 -33.27 18.84 16.67
C LYS A 111 -34.48 18.97 17.61
N ARG A 112 -34.89 17.85 18.21
CA ARG A 112 -35.49 17.87 19.55
C ARG A 112 -34.70 16.95 20.48
N SER A 113 -33.46 17.35 20.76
CA SER A 113 -32.71 16.85 21.92
C SER A 113 -32.98 17.79 23.10
N ARG A 114 -33.71 17.28 24.09
CA ARG A 114 -33.94 17.93 25.38
C ARG A 114 -32.70 17.71 26.25
N ARG A 115 -32.10 18.82 26.71
CA ARG A 115 -31.24 18.96 27.91
C ARG A 115 -29.86 18.28 27.77
N SER A 116 -28.73 18.96 27.98
CA SER A 116 -28.38 19.72 29.17
C SER A 116 -27.44 20.89 28.84
N ILE A 117 -27.77 22.07 29.40
CA ILE A 117 -26.94 23.27 29.46
C ILE A 117 -26.15 23.17 30.77
N VAL A 118 -24.81 23.13 30.71
CA VAL A 118 -23.78 23.73 31.60
C VAL A 118 -22.45 23.28 30.94
N ALA A 119 -21.58 24.11 30.38
CA ALA A 119 -20.84 25.19 31.04
C ALA A 119 -20.43 26.26 30.01
N LEU A 120 -20.69 27.51 30.38
CA LEU A 120 -20.26 28.70 29.64
C LEU A 120 -19.11 29.36 30.43
N SER A 121 -17.92 29.33 29.81
CA SER A 121 -16.85 30.34 29.79
C SER A 121 -16.45 31.08 31.07
N LEU A 122 -15.17 30.97 31.41
CA LEU A 122 -14.36 32.04 32.03
C LEU A 122 -12.90 31.88 31.60
N ILE A 123 -12.49 32.45 30.47
CA ILE A 123 -11.09 32.88 30.26
C ILE A 123 -11.13 34.24 29.56
N LEU A 124 -11.08 35.28 30.37
CA LEU A 124 -10.80 36.65 29.96
C LEU A 124 -9.75 37.22 30.90
N LEU A 125 -8.76 37.87 30.26
CA LEU A 125 -7.73 38.77 30.80
C LEU A 125 -6.57 38.16 31.61
N SER A 126 -5.35 38.26 31.07
CA SER A 126 -4.39 39.27 31.56
C SER A 126 -3.20 39.42 30.62
N SER A 127 -2.62 40.61 30.65
CA SER A 127 -1.76 41.23 29.65
C SER A 127 -0.54 41.88 30.35
N VAL A 128 0.57 42.00 29.60
CA VAL A 128 1.65 43.01 29.70
C VAL A 128 2.77 42.85 30.76
N ALA A 129 4.02 42.78 30.26
CA ALA A 129 5.22 43.58 30.65
C ALA A 129 6.40 43.17 29.71
N ILE A 130 6.85 43.95 28.70
CA ILE A 130 7.77 45.11 28.63
C ILE A 130 9.21 44.85 29.15
N GLY A 131 10.21 45.18 28.31
CA GLY A 131 11.59 45.59 28.69
C GLY A 131 12.71 44.89 27.89
N THR A 132 13.13 45.31 26.67
CA THR A 132 14.10 46.35 26.25
C THR A 132 15.61 46.03 26.34
N VAL A 133 16.30 46.33 25.23
CA VAL A 133 17.70 46.79 25.00
C VAL A 133 18.73 45.80 24.43
N SER A 134 19.27 46.24 23.27
CA SER A 134 20.34 45.73 22.42
C SER A 134 21.75 45.89 22.98
N ILE A 135 22.70 45.04 22.55
CA ILE A 135 24.11 45.44 22.35
C ILE A 135 24.64 44.81 21.04
N ILE A 136 25.21 45.69 20.22
CA ILE A 136 26.01 45.48 19.00
C ILE A 136 27.45 45.13 19.41
N PHE A 137 28.16 44.28 18.66
CA PHE A 137 29.49 44.56 18.08
C PHE A 137 30.02 43.35 17.30
N ALA A 138 30.77 43.67 16.25
CA ALA A 138 31.05 42.84 15.08
C ALA A 138 32.49 42.24 15.12
N PRO A 139 33.21 42.08 14.00
CA PRO A 139 33.62 40.79 13.46
C PRO A 139 35.13 40.52 13.59
N GLY A 140 35.51 39.24 13.49
CA GLY A 140 36.90 38.80 13.49
C GLY A 140 37.26 38.13 12.18
N ASP A 141 37.96 38.90 11.33
CA ASP A 141 38.58 38.52 10.07
C ASP A 141 39.93 37.81 10.29
N ARG A 142 40.47 37.23 9.20
CA ARG A 142 41.78 36.60 8.97
C ARG A 142 41.84 35.07 9.07
N ALA A 143 42.64 34.37 8.28
CA ALA A 143 43.31 34.58 6.99
C ALA A 143 44.11 33.28 6.75
N VAL A 144 44.09 32.80 5.51
CA VAL A 144 45.23 32.23 4.75
C VAL A 144 46.22 31.29 5.47
N ALA A 145 46.30 30.05 4.98
CA ALA A 145 47.49 29.57 4.25
C ALA A 145 47.27 28.18 3.62
N PRO A 146 47.46 28.02 2.31
CA PRO A 146 47.76 26.74 1.67
C PRO A 146 49.27 26.51 1.68
N SER A 147 49.72 25.30 2.00
CA SER A 147 51.13 24.91 1.82
C SER A 147 51.24 23.84 0.74
N THR A 148 52.00 24.24 -0.26
CA THR A 148 52.54 23.52 -1.41
C THR A 148 53.58 22.47 -1.04
N GLY A 149 53.67 21.43 -1.87
CA GLY A 149 54.97 20.89 -2.32
C GLY A 149 55.33 19.50 -1.81
N SER A 150 55.44 18.54 -2.72
CA SER A 150 56.76 18.04 -3.14
C SER A 150 56.60 16.89 -4.14
N SER A 151 56.98 17.15 -5.40
CA SER A 151 57.37 16.08 -6.32
C SER A 151 58.73 15.55 -5.90
N HIS A 152 58.83 14.25 -5.67
CA HIS A 152 60.09 13.52 -5.78
C HIS A 152 59.96 12.55 -6.95
N ALA A 153 60.69 12.84 -8.02
CA ALA A 153 60.99 11.91 -9.09
C ALA A 153 62.41 11.40 -8.85
N VAL A 154 62.58 10.10 -8.56
CA VAL A 154 63.80 9.34 -8.92
C VAL A 154 63.43 7.87 -9.18
N GLU A 155 64.01 7.38 -10.28
CA GLU A 155 64.29 5.99 -10.68
C GLU A 155 63.19 5.01 -11.04
N ILE A 156 63.11 4.80 -12.35
CA ILE A 156 62.74 3.55 -13.00
C ILE A 156 63.69 2.44 -12.52
N ALA A 157 63.21 1.60 -11.61
CA ALA A 157 63.65 0.21 -11.50
C ALA A 157 62.48 -0.66 -12.00
N ALA A 158 62.70 -1.37 -13.11
CA ALA A 158 61.72 -2.26 -13.69
C ALA A 158 61.27 -3.32 -12.67
N LYS A 159 59.97 -3.33 -12.34
CA LYS A 159 59.33 -4.43 -11.59
C LYS A 159 58.17 -5.00 -12.40
N PRO A 160 58.40 -5.83 -13.43
CA PRO A 160 57.35 -6.66 -13.98
C PRO A 160 57.30 -7.95 -13.14
N THR A 161 56.27 -8.12 -12.30
CA THR A 161 55.71 -9.44 -11.88
C THR A 161 54.64 -9.37 -10.79
N VAL A 162 54.59 -8.32 -9.96
CA VAL A 162 53.63 -8.27 -8.83
C VAL A 162 52.21 -7.98 -9.32
N ASP A 163 52.03 -7.02 -10.24
CA ASP A 163 50.69 -6.70 -10.77
C ASP A 163 50.01 -7.88 -11.49
N HIS A 164 50.77 -8.73 -12.19
CA HIS A 164 50.22 -9.86 -12.92
C HIS A 164 49.87 -11.04 -11.99
N PHE A 165 50.67 -11.25 -10.95
CA PHE A 165 50.39 -12.28 -9.93
C PHE A 165 49.17 -11.89 -9.10
N ASP A 166 49.08 -10.63 -8.69
CA ASP A 166 47.94 -10.11 -7.92
C ASP A 166 46.65 -10.07 -8.74
N ALA A 167 46.74 -9.77 -10.04
CA ALA A 167 45.59 -9.86 -10.96
C ALA A 167 45.12 -11.30 -11.14
N ARG A 168 46.03 -12.25 -11.38
CA ARG A 168 45.67 -13.67 -11.54
C ARG A 168 45.08 -14.27 -10.27
N ALA A 169 45.65 -13.95 -9.11
CA ALA A 169 45.11 -14.37 -7.82
C ALA A 169 43.71 -13.79 -7.57
N ALA A 170 43.47 -12.53 -7.95
CA ALA A 170 42.15 -11.91 -7.90
C ALA A 170 41.14 -12.61 -8.83
N ASP A 171 41.55 -12.98 -10.04
CA ASP A 171 40.70 -13.67 -11.01
C ASP A 171 40.28 -15.07 -10.51
N GLU A 172 41.24 -15.85 -10.02
CA GLU A 172 41.01 -17.21 -9.49
C GLU A 172 40.12 -17.18 -8.25
N MET A 173 40.34 -16.20 -7.36
CA MET A 173 39.51 -16.02 -6.16
C MET A 173 38.09 -15.54 -6.52
N ALA A 174 37.97 -14.61 -7.47
CA ALA A 174 36.68 -14.14 -7.95
C ALA A 174 35.87 -15.27 -8.61
N ALA A 175 36.52 -16.14 -9.38
CA ALA A 175 35.88 -17.33 -9.96
C ALA A 175 35.38 -18.31 -8.87
N SER A 176 36.20 -18.54 -7.85
CA SER A 176 35.84 -19.40 -6.71
C SER A 176 34.65 -18.82 -5.92
N LEU A 177 34.65 -17.50 -5.70
CA LEU A 177 33.56 -16.80 -5.02
C LEU A 177 32.25 -16.86 -5.82
N ARG A 178 32.29 -16.69 -7.15
CA ARG A 178 31.11 -16.88 -8.02
C ARG A 178 30.52 -18.27 -7.87
N GLN A 179 31.35 -19.30 -7.89
CA GLN A 179 30.90 -20.68 -7.72
C GLN A 179 30.24 -20.91 -6.34
N GLN A 180 30.78 -20.30 -5.28
CA GLN A 180 30.20 -20.41 -3.95
C GLN A 180 28.84 -19.70 -3.85
N ILE A 181 28.71 -18.52 -4.44
CA ILE A 181 27.44 -17.76 -4.51
C ILE A 181 26.37 -18.51 -5.28
N GLU A 182 26.73 -19.13 -6.41
CA GLU A 182 25.83 -19.98 -7.20
C GLU A 182 25.38 -21.21 -6.41
N ARG A 183 26.30 -21.88 -5.71
CA ARG A 183 26.02 -23.05 -4.88
C ARG A 183 25.07 -22.72 -3.72
N GLU A 184 25.25 -21.57 -3.08
CA GLU A 184 24.45 -21.15 -1.94
C GLU A 184 23.13 -20.46 -2.32
N GLY A 185 22.93 -20.19 -3.62
CA GLY A 185 21.70 -19.64 -4.18
C GLY A 185 21.54 -18.13 -3.92
N LEU A 186 22.59 -17.34 -4.16
CA LEU A 186 22.56 -15.88 -4.05
C LEU A 186 22.60 -15.22 -5.46
N PRO A 187 21.55 -15.36 -6.29
CA PRO A 187 21.59 -15.00 -7.72
C PRO A 187 21.73 -13.49 -7.99
N ASP A 188 21.35 -12.65 -7.02
CA ASP A 188 21.35 -11.19 -7.15
C ASP A 188 22.69 -10.54 -6.76
N VAL A 189 23.70 -11.34 -6.40
CA VAL A 189 25.06 -10.87 -6.08
C VAL A 189 25.99 -11.06 -7.27
N LYS A 190 26.58 -9.98 -7.75
CA LYS A 190 27.53 -9.95 -8.86
C LYS A 190 28.95 -9.80 -8.33
N ILE A 191 29.89 -10.56 -8.92
CA ILE A 191 31.30 -10.53 -8.55
C ILE A 191 32.15 -9.88 -9.62
N GLY A 192 32.79 -8.77 -9.26
CA GLY A 192 33.85 -8.10 -10.02
C GLY A 192 35.24 -8.42 -9.45
N HIS A 193 36.27 -7.97 -10.17
CA HIS A 193 37.67 -8.13 -9.75
C HIS A 193 38.52 -7.00 -10.34
N GLY A 194 39.62 -6.71 -9.65
CA GLY A 194 40.69 -5.81 -10.09
C GLY A 194 42.00 -6.22 -9.41
N PRO A 195 43.12 -5.54 -9.69
CA PRO A 195 44.40 -5.87 -9.08
C PRO A 195 44.32 -5.88 -7.55
N GLY A 196 44.53 -7.04 -6.93
CA GLY A 196 44.51 -7.24 -5.49
C GLY A 196 43.12 -7.12 -4.81
N VAL A 197 42.03 -6.98 -5.58
CA VAL A 197 40.68 -6.75 -5.03
C VAL A 197 39.63 -7.61 -5.74
N VAL A 198 38.69 -8.14 -4.97
CA VAL A 198 37.45 -8.76 -5.46
C VAL A 198 36.29 -7.91 -4.96
N THR A 199 35.33 -7.57 -5.83
CA THR A 199 34.15 -6.79 -5.46
C THR A 199 32.90 -7.67 -5.48
N ALA A 200 32.03 -7.51 -4.49
CA ALA A 200 30.70 -8.12 -4.47
C ALA A 200 29.64 -7.04 -4.34
N GLU A 201 28.75 -6.96 -5.33
CA GLU A 201 27.70 -5.95 -5.41
C GLU A 201 26.36 -6.62 -5.65
N GLY A 202 25.31 -6.14 -5.00
CA GLY A 202 23.98 -6.72 -5.21
C GLY A 202 23.07 -6.54 -4.02
N THR A 203 21.98 -7.29 -4.03
CA THR A 203 21.02 -7.29 -2.93
C THR A 203 20.74 -8.72 -2.48
N ILE A 204 20.66 -8.97 -1.18
CA ILE A 204 20.29 -10.27 -0.62
C ILE A 204 19.04 -10.17 0.23
N ALA A 205 18.24 -11.23 0.27
CA ALA A 205 17.11 -11.32 1.19
C ALA A 205 17.59 -11.48 2.66
N PRO A 206 16.81 -11.05 3.66
CA PRO A 206 17.21 -11.13 5.08
C PRO A 206 17.54 -12.54 5.59
N ASP A 207 16.88 -13.57 5.05
CA ASP A 207 17.11 -14.98 5.35
C ASP A 207 18.46 -15.50 4.83
N LEU A 208 19.05 -14.83 3.84
CA LEU A 208 20.35 -15.17 3.27
C LEU A 208 21.52 -14.42 3.92
N VAL A 209 21.27 -13.52 4.87
CA VAL A 209 22.32 -12.73 5.54
C VAL A 209 23.33 -13.61 6.28
N ALA A 210 22.86 -14.67 6.95
CA ALA A 210 23.73 -15.62 7.64
C ALA A 210 24.64 -16.36 6.66
N LYS A 211 24.07 -16.85 5.54
CA LYS A 211 24.84 -17.51 4.48
C LYS A 211 25.85 -16.56 3.84
N TRP A 212 25.46 -15.32 3.56
CA TRP A 212 26.38 -14.32 3.01
C TRP A 212 27.57 -14.10 3.96
N LYS A 213 27.32 -14.00 5.26
CA LYS A 213 28.38 -13.87 6.27
C LYS A 213 29.32 -15.08 6.28
N GLU A 214 28.80 -16.30 6.13
CA GLU A 214 29.61 -17.52 6.03
C GLU A 214 30.49 -17.53 4.78
N ILE A 215 29.95 -17.06 3.63
CA ILE A 215 30.71 -16.91 2.38
C ILE A 215 31.83 -15.89 2.54
N GLN A 216 31.56 -14.74 3.17
CA GLN A 216 32.60 -13.74 3.46
C GLN A 216 33.72 -14.33 4.34
N GLN A 217 33.35 -15.04 5.41
CA GLN A 217 34.33 -15.69 6.28
C GLN A 217 35.13 -16.78 5.56
N TRP A 218 34.50 -17.53 4.65
CA TRP A 218 35.18 -18.49 3.81
C TRP A 218 36.19 -17.80 2.88
N PHE A 219 35.80 -16.69 2.26
CA PHE A 219 36.69 -15.88 1.41
C PHE A 219 37.91 -15.39 2.18
N ASP A 220 37.70 -14.81 3.37
CA ASP A 220 38.79 -14.28 4.21
C ASP A 220 39.79 -15.38 4.62
N ARG A 221 39.30 -16.59 4.90
CA ARG A 221 40.16 -17.76 5.19
C ARG A 221 40.93 -18.24 3.97
N GLN A 222 40.34 -18.15 2.77
CA GLN A 222 40.97 -18.65 1.56
C GLN A 222 41.96 -17.65 0.95
N SER A 223 41.70 -16.35 1.09
CA SER A 223 42.55 -15.29 0.57
C SER A 223 43.69 -14.92 1.52
N ASN A 224 43.64 -15.30 2.80
CA ASN A 224 44.58 -14.81 3.83
C ASN A 224 44.74 -13.27 3.82
N GLY A 225 43.69 -12.55 3.40
CA GLY A 225 43.69 -11.08 3.27
C GLY A 225 44.04 -10.52 1.89
N THR A 226 44.56 -11.34 0.95
CA THR A 226 44.92 -10.91 -0.41
C THR A 226 44.45 -11.93 -1.46
N PRO A 227 43.56 -11.58 -2.40
CA PRO A 227 42.95 -10.26 -2.61
C PRO A 227 41.93 -9.88 -1.51
N THR A 228 41.70 -8.59 -1.31
CA THR A 228 40.69 -8.07 -0.37
C THR A 228 39.27 -8.11 -0.98
N LEU A 229 38.26 -8.49 -0.18
CA LEU A 229 36.86 -8.41 -0.59
C LEU A 229 36.27 -7.02 -0.26
N VAL A 230 35.85 -6.30 -1.30
CA VAL A 230 35.02 -5.10 -1.15
C VAL A 230 33.55 -5.52 -1.23
N ASN A 231 32.87 -5.49 -0.09
CA ASN A 231 31.47 -5.86 0.01
C ASN A 231 30.56 -4.63 -0.09
N ALA A 232 29.80 -4.54 -1.17
CA ALA A 232 28.70 -3.59 -1.38
C ALA A 232 27.35 -4.31 -1.58
N VAL A 233 27.21 -5.51 -1.00
CA VAL A 233 25.94 -6.23 -0.96
C VAL A 233 25.02 -5.62 0.10
N ALA A 234 23.87 -5.12 -0.35
CA ALA A 234 22.83 -4.58 0.52
C ALA A 234 21.84 -5.67 0.94
N VAL A 235 21.25 -5.54 2.12
CA VAL A 235 20.11 -6.38 2.51
C VAL A 235 18.84 -5.72 1.98
N LYS A 236 18.06 -6.47 1.20
CA LYS A 236 16.78 -5.98 0.67
C LYS A 236 15.86 -5.69 1.84
N GLU A 237 15.37 -4.45 1.91
CA GLU A 237 14.37 -4.09 2.90
C GLU A 237 13.14 -5.00 2.73
N GLU A 238 12.88 -5.78 3.77
CA GLU A 238 11.71 -6.63 3.81
C GLU A 238 10.49 -5.75 4.07
N LYS A 239 9.53 -5.73 3.14
CA LYS A 239 8.22 -5.12 3.41
C LYS A 239 7.58 -5.90 4.54
N MET A 240 7.66 -5.32 5.74
CA MET A 240 7.01 -5.85 6.92
C MET A 240 5.51 -6.02 6.62
N PRO A 241 4.86 -7.04 7.17
CA PRO A 241 3.43 -7.23 6.96
C PRO A 241 2.60 -6.06 7.44
N SER A 242 3.10 -5.21 8.36
CA SER A 242 2.47 -3.92 8.73
C SER A 242 2.25 -2.95 7.57
N SER A 243 2.93 -3.15 6.43
CA SER A 243 2.67 -2.40 5.19
C SER A 243 1.47 -2.93 4.39
N ILE A 244 0.89 -4.07 4.78
CA ILE A 244 -0.32 -4.63 4.17
C ILE A 244 -1.53 -3.87 4.73
N ALA A 245 -2.17 -3.08 3.88
CA ALA A 245 -3.42 -2.41 4.21
C ALA A 245 -4.59 -3.42 4.15
N VAL A 246 -4.84 -4.10 5.27
CA VAL A 246 -6.03 -4.95 5.43
C VAL A 246 -7.26 -4.04 5.46
N GLN A 247 -8.18 -4.24 4.53
CA GLN A 247 -9.41 -3.46 4.44
C GLN A 247 -10.54 -4.09 5.25
N ALA A 248 -10.58 -5.43 5.28
CA ALA A 248 -11.56 -6.18 6.05
C ALA A 248 -11.07 -7.59 6.34
N VAL A 249 -11.62 -8.19 7.40
CA VAL A 249 -11.39 -9.59 7.75
C VAL A 249 -12.72 -10.28 8.01
N TRP A 250 -12.94 -11.40 7.34
CA TRP A 250 -14.10 -12.27 7.55
C TRP A 250 -13.66 -13.54 8.28
N ARG A 251 -14.32 -13.87 9.39
CA ARG A 251 -14.01 -15.02 10.26
C ARG A 251 -15.11 -16.08 10.29
N GLY A 252 -15.99 -16.10 9.29
CA GLY A 252 -17.04 -17.11 9.18
C GLY A 252 -16.49 -18.50 8.85
N SER A 253 -17.37 -19.37 8.34
CA SER A 253 -17.00 -20.75 7.97
C SER A 253 -15.88 -20.85 6.94
N GLU A 254 -15.70 -19.83 6.10
CA GLU A 254 -14.60 -19.69 5.16
C GLU A 254 -13.86 -18.36 5.42
N PRO A 255 -12.82 -18.35 6.26
CA PRO A 255 -12.12 -17.13 6.62
C PRO A 255 -11.34 -16.53 5.44
N TYR A 256 -11.42 -15.21 5.26
CA TYR A 256 -10.65 -14.49 4.25
C TYR A 256 -10.33 -13.05 4.65
N LEU A 257 -9.35 -12.47 3.96
CA LEU A 257 -8.93 -11.07 4.04
C LEU A 257 -9.37 -10.32 2.79
N LEU A 258 -9.67 -9.04 2.94
CA LEU A 258 -9.81 -8.11 1.82
C LEU A 258 -8.60 -7.18 1.79
N ILE A 259 -7.82 -7.23 0.71
CA ILE A 259 -6.67 -6.35 0.48
C ILE A 259 -6.83 -5.75 -0.91
N ALA A 260 -6.87 -4.42 -1.01
CA ALA A 260 -7.08 -3.70 -2.28
C ALA A 260 -8.30 -4.20 -3.09
N GLY A 261 -9.40 -4.53 -2.41
CA GLY A 261 -10.63 -5.04 -3.04
C GLY A 261 -10.59 -6.52 -3.44
N GLN A 262 -9.48 -7.23 -3.24
CA GLN A 262 -9.36 -8.66 -3.55
C GLN A 262 -9.44 -9.54 -2.30
N LYS A 263 -10.11 -10.70 -2.44
CA LYS A 263 -10.24 -11.71 -1.38
C LYS A 263 -9.04 -12.63 -1.35
N TYR A 264 -8.48 -12.85 -0.16
CA TYR A 264 -7.39 -13.79 0.10
C TYR A 264 -7.78 -14.75 1.21
N PHE A 265 -7.87 -16.04 0.88
CA PHE A 265 -8.19 -17.10 1.83
C PHE A 265 -6.92 -17.60 2.53
N VAL A 266 -7.11 -18.40 3.59
CA VAL A 266 -6.01 -19.18 4.18
C VAL A 266 -5.31 -20.01 3.08
N GLY A 267 -3.98 -19.93 3.04
CA GLY A 267 -3.11 -20.51 2.03
C GLY A 267 -2.79 -19.58 0.86
N ALA A 268 -3.44 -18.42 0.74
CA ALA A 268 -3.22 -17.51 -0.39
C ALA A 268 -1.88 -16.76 -0.29
N LEU A 269 -1.16 -16.68 -1.41
CA LEU A 269 0.05 -15.88 -1.56
C LEU A 269 -0.31 -14.43 -1.91
N LEU A 270 0.14 -13.50 -1.08
CA LEU A 270 -0.03 -12.06 -1.25
C LEU A 270 1.03 -11.49 -2.21
N SER A 271 0.73 -10.33 -2.80
CA SER A 271 1.61 -9.66 -3.78
C SER A 271 3.00 -9.28 -3.24
N ASN A 272 3.15 -9.16 -1.92
CA ASN A 272 4.42 -8.90 -1.25
C ASN A 272 5.18 -10.17 -0.82
N GLY A 273 4.67 -11.35 -1.17
CA GLY A 273 5.31 -12.65 -0.95
C GLY A 273 5.00 -13.30 0.40
N TRP A 274 4.08 -12.75 1.19
CA TRP A 274 3.57 -13.39 2.41
C TRP A 274 2.40 -14.32 2.08
N THR A 275 2.30 -15.45 2.77
CA THR A 275 1.17 -16.38 2.68
C THR A 275 0.27 -16.21 3.88
N VAL A 276 -1.06 -16.29 3.69
CA VAL A 276 -2.04 -16.26 4.78
C VAL A 276 -2.06 -17.61 5.49
N ASP A 277 -1.47 -17.73 6.67
CA ASP A 277 -1.46 -19.00 7.42
C ASP A 277 -2.74 -19.22 8.21
N ARG A 278 -3.16 -18.21 8.98
CA ARG A 278 -4.39 -18.26 9.79
C ARG A 278 -4.98 -16.87 9.97
N ILE A 279 -6.28 -16.84 10.19
CA ILE A 279 -7.01 -15.63 10.58
C ILE A 279 -7.53 -15.85 11.99
N GLU A 280 -6.99 -15.12 12.95
CA GLU A 280 -7.34 -15.19 14.37
C GLU A 280 -8.11 -13.93 14.79
N ASP A 281 -8.54 -13.88 16.06
CA ASP A 281 -9.14 -12.68 16.61
C ASP A 281 -8.13 -11.53 16.72
N GLY A 282 -8.39 -10.42 16.04
CA GLY A 282 -7.56 -9.21 16.05
C GLY A 282 -6.21 -9.30 15.33
N ARG A 283 -5.89 -10.44 14.68
CA ARG A 283 -4.65 -10.60 13.91
C ARG A 283 -4.72 -11.69 12.84
N VAL A 284 -3.92 -11.53 11.81
CA VAL A 284 -3.65 -12.54 10.78
C VAL A 284 -2.23 -13.07 11.00
N LEU A 285 -2.08 -14.40 11.00
CA LEU A 285 -0.77 -15.02 10.95
C LEU A 285 -0.37 -15.19 9.50
N LEU A 286 0.82 -14.70 9.17
CA LEU A 286 1.41 -14.75 7.85
C LEU A 286 2.71 -15.54 7.89
N SER A 287 3.01 -16.29 6.83
CA SER A 287 4.29 -16.98 6.67
C SER A 287 5.02 -16.58 5.39
N ARG A 288 6.35 -16.63 5.45
CA ARG A 288 7.24 -16.45 4.30
C ARG A 288 8.57 -17.11 4.57
N ASN A 289 9.02 -18.01 3.71
CA ASN A 289 10.33 -18.68 3.81
C ASN A 289 10.62 -19.27 5.21
N GLY A 290 9.63 -19.89 5.86
CA GLY A 290 9.77 -20.47 7.21
C GLY A 290 9.74 -19.45 8.36
N ARG A 291 9.60 -18.15 8.07
CA ARG A 291 9.36 -17.09 9.06
C ARG A 291 7.86 -16.87 9.22
N SER A 292 7.44 -16.54 10.43
CA SER A 292 6.05 -16.20 10.77
C SER A 292 5.95 -14.77 11.30
N ALA A 293 4.86 -14.09 10.97
CA ALA A 293 4.56 -12.75 11.45
C ALA A 293 3.07 -12.59 11.75
N ALA A 294 2.75 -11.71 12.70
CA ALA A 294 1.38 -11.35 13.03
C ALA A 294 1.06 -9.96 12.48
N LEU A 295 -0.02 -9.86 11.71
CA LEU A 295 -0.56 -8.62 11.18
C LEU A 295 -1.83 -8.25 11.94
N PRO A 296 -1.82 -7.20 12.78
CA PRO A 296 -3.02 -6.73 13.44
C PRO A 296 -3.99 -6.09 12.44
N TYR A 297 -5.29 -6.16 12.71
CA TYR A 297 -6.36 -5.51 11.95
C TYR A 297 -7.50 -5.06 12.87
#